data_AF-A0A562VGN7-F1
#
_entry.id   AF-A0A562VGN7-F1
#
_cell.length_a   1.000
_cell.length_b   1.000
_cell.length_c   1.000
_cell.angle_alpha   90.00
_cell.angle_beta   90.00
_cell.angle_gamma   90.00
#
_symmetry.space_group_name_H-M   'P 1'
#
loop_
_entity.id
_entity.type
_entity.pdbx_description
1 polymer ?
#
loop_
_entity_poly.entity_id
_entity_poly.type
_entity_poly.pdbx_seq_one_letter_code
_entity_poly.pdbx_strand_id
1 'polypeptide(L)' 'MATRSFELWRQDDNGNRFLVGSYAERADAERRLAELTRLLHKQTYWITEKEVTALAREEGS' A
#
# COMPACT_ATOMS: atom_id res chain seq x y z
N MET A 1 -1.82 -12.28 -16.26
CA MET A 1 -2.87 -12.11 -15.23
C MET A 1 -2.53 -10.87 -14.43
N ALA A 2 -3.46 -9.91 -14.32
CA ALA A 2 -3.23 -8.71 -13.53
C ALA A 2 -3.32 -9.07 -12.04
N THR A 3 -2.22 -8.90 -11.29
CA THR A 3 -2.25 -9.11 -9.85
C THR A 3 -2.56 -7.79 -9.19
N ARG A 4 -3.59 -7.76 -8.36
CA ARG A 4 -3.91 -6.57 -7.55
C ARG A 4 -2.98 -6.57 -6.35
N SER A 5 -2.41 -5.41 -6.07
CA SER A 5 -1.57 -5.16 -4.91
C SER A 5 -2.15 -3.97 -4.15
N PHE A 6 -2.17 -4.08 -2.84
CA PHE A 6 -2.67 -3.06 -1.93
C PHE A 6 -1.48 -2.43 -1.24
N GLU A 7 -1.15 -1.20 -1.59
CA GLU A 7 -0.05 -0.47 -0.96
C GLU A 7 -0.60 0.41 0.15
N LEU A 8 -0.07 0.23 1.37
CA LEU A 8 -0.41 1.05 2.52
C LEU A 8 0.54 2.24 2.58
N TRP A 9 -0.02 3.43 2.47
CA TRP A 9 0.71 4.69 2.56
C TRP A 9 0.38 5.41 3.86
N ARG A 10 1.37 6.15 4.35
CA ARG A 10 1.24 7.07 5.48
C ARG A 10 1.67 8.46 5.06
N GLN A 11 0.97 9.48 5.53
CA GLN A 11 1.40 10.87 5.49
C GLN A 11 1.46 11.44 6.89
N ASP A 12 2.63 11.98 7.21
CA ASP A 12 2.84 12.79 8.41
C ASP A 12 2.38 14.24 8.17
N ASP A 13 2.15 15.00 9.23
CA ASP A 13 1.70 16.42 9.21
C ASP A 13 2.62 17.31 8.35
N ASN A 14 3.88 16.90 8.20
CA ASN A 14 4.89 17.56 7.39
C ASN A 14 4.73 17.34 5.87
N GLY A 15 3.68 16.64 5.42
CA GLY A 15 3.40 16.33 4.01
C GLY A 15 4.25 15.17 3.44
N ASN A 16 5.07 14.54 4.27
CA ASN A 16 5.93 13.44 3.85
C ASN A 16 5.12 12.15 3.73
N ARG A 17 5.10 11.57 2.52
CA ARG A 17 4.42 10.31 2.23
C ARG A 17 5.41 9.16 2.26
N PHE A 18 5.13 8.16 3.09
CA PHE A 18 5.94 6.95 3.24
C PHE A 18 5.12 5.72 2.90
N LEU A 19 5.69 4.82 2.10
CA LEU A 19 5.14 3.50 1.86
C LEU A 19 5.43 2.63 3.11
N VAL A 20 4.36 2.22 3.78
CA VAL A 20 4.44 1.38 4.98
C VAL A 20 4.62 -0.08 4.59
N GLY A 21 3.97 -0.52 3.51
CA GLY A 21 4.09 -1.88 3.00
C GLY A 21 3.13 -2.15 1.85
N SER A 22 3.39 -3.21 1.09
CA SER A 22 2.52 -3.71 0.03
C SER A 22 1.98 -5.10 0.41
N TYR A 23 0.71 -5.31 0.12
CA TYR A 23 -0.04 -6.51 0.48
C TYR A 23 -0.72 -7.10 -0.76
N ALA A 24 -0.83 -8.41 -0.83
CA ALA A 24 -1.59 -9.09 -1.88
C ALA A 24 -3.11 -9.00 -1.63
N GLU A 25 -3.51 -8.82 -0.37
CA GLU A 25 -4.91 -8.83 0.07
C GLU A 25 -5.27 -7.53 0.80
N ARG A 26 -6.50 -7.06 0.57
CA ARG A 26 -7.04 -5.86 1.20
C ARG A 26 -7.17 -6.01 2.71
N ALA A 27 -7.59 -7.18 3.18
CA ALA A 27 -7.84 -7.45 4.59
C ALA A 27 -6.58 -7.29 5.47
N ASP A 28 -5.41 -7.72 4.97
CA ASP A 28 -4.13 -7.50 5.65
C ASP A 28 -3.75 -6.02 5.71
N ALA A 29 -3.93 -5.29 4.60
CA ALA A 29 -3.69 -3.86 4.55
C ALA A 29 -4.61 -3.10 5.52
N GLU A 30 -5.88 -3.47 5.63
CA GLU A 30 -6.86 -2.87 6.53
C GLU A 30 -6.58 -3.17 8.01
N ARG A 31 -6.16 -4.40 8.33
CA ARG A 31 -5.71 -4.73 9.70
C ARG A 31 -4.55 -3.84 10.11
N ARG A 32 -3.54 -3.70 9.25
CA ARG A 32 -2.38 -2.86 9.54
C ARG A 32 -2.76 -1.39 9.66
N LEU A 33 -3.64 -0.92 8.79
CA LEU A 33 -4.21 0.43 8.85
C LEU A 33 -4.88 0.70 10.21
N ALA A 34 -5.71 -0.23 10.69
CA ALA A 34 -6.41 -0.12 11.96
C ALA A 34 -5.47 -0.14 13.17
N GLU A 35 -4.42 -0.97 13.15
CA GLU A 35 -3.37 -0.97 14.19
C GLU A 35 -2.64 0.37 14.25
N LEU A 36 -2.27 0.92 13.09
CA LEU A 36 -1.49 2.15 13.00
C LEU A 36 -2.31 3.41 13.35
N THR A 37 -3.58 3.45 12.94
CA THR A 37 -4.53 4.52 13.31
C THR A 37 -4.75 4.60 14.82
N ARG A 38 -4.72 3.46 15.52
CA ARG A 38 -4.92 3.41 16.98
C ARG A 38 -3.76 3.98 17.78
N LEU A 39 -2.55 4.00 17.20
CA LEU A 39 -1.33 4.32 17.93
C LEU A 39 -0.93 5.79 17.85
N LEU A 40 -1.39 6.57 16.85
CA LEU A 40 -0.92 7.96 16.68
C LEU A 40 -2.01 8.92 16.20
N HIS A 41 -2.14 10.03 16.94
CA HIS A 41 -3.26 10.97 16.86
C HIS A 41 -3.16 12.04 15.75
N LYS A 42 -2.19 11.95 14.82
CA LYS A 42 -1.98 12.97 13.76
C LYS A 42 -1.34 12.45 12.45
N GLN A 43 -1.42 11.15 12.16
CA GLN A 43 -0.92 10.62 10.88
C GLN A 43 -2.08 10.11 10.04
N THR A 44 -2.09 10.49 8.77
CA THR A 44 -3.09 10.01 7.81
C THR A 44 -2.56 8.75 7.17
N TYR A 45 -3.32 7.67 7.24
CA TYR A 45 -2.99 6.42 6.57
C TYR A 45 -4.07 6.10 5.54
N TRP A 46 -3.68 5.59 4.38
CA TRP A 46 -4.62 5.15 3.34
C TRP A 46 -4.05 4.00 2.52
N ILE A 47 -4.95 3.21 1.93
CA ILE A 47 -4.60 2.08 1.07
C ILE A 47 -4.83 2.50 -0.37
N THR A 48 -3.87 2.24 -1.25
CA THR A 48 -4.04 2.38 -2.70
C THR A 48 -4.02 1.02 -3.36
N GLU A 49 -4.95 0.82 -4.29
CA GLU A 49 -5.07 -0.41 -5.07
C GLU A 49 -4.28 -0.19 -6.36
N LYS A 50 -3.15 -0.90 -6.49
CA LYS A 50 -2.39 -0.94 -7.74
C LYS A 50 -2.64 -2.26 -8.44
N GLU A 51 -3.14 -2.15 -9.65
CA GLU A 51 -3.10 -3.25 -10.60
C GLU A 51 -1.65 -3.38 -11.10
N VAL A 52 -0.94 -4.37 -10.55
CA VAL A 52 0.34 -4.77 -11.10
C VAL A 52 0.01 -5.68 -12.27
N THR A 53 -0.13 -5.05 -13.43
CA THR A 53 0.00 -5.78 -14.67
C THR A 53 1.46 -6.19 -14.77
N ALA A 54 1.74 -7.46 -14.53
CA ALA A 54 2.98 -8.08 -14.97
C ALA A 54 2.98 -8.05 -16.51
N LEU A 55 3.26 -6.88 -17.08
CA LEU A 55 3.61 -6.76 -18.48
C LEU A 55 4.92 -7.55 -18.61
N ALA A 56 4.82 -8.64 -19.35
CA ALA A 56 5.90 -9.56 -19.63
C ALA A 56 7.18 -8.78 -19.99
N ARG A 57 8.19 -8.90 -19.13
CA ARG A 57 9.58 -8.69 -19.51
C ARG A 57 10.11 -10.01 -20.04
N GLU A 58 9.59 -10.41 -21.20
CA GLU A 58 10.13 -11.47 -22.03
C GLU A 58 10.27 -10.91 -23.44
N GLU A 59 11.21 -9.97 -23.61
CA GLU A 59 11.78 -9.63 -24.92
C GLU A 59 13.29 -9.68 -24.73
N GLY A 60 13.90 -10.76 -25.19
CA GLY A 60 15.34 -11.01 -25.06
C GLY A 60 15.69 -12.43 -25.47
N SER A 61 15.47 -12.75 -26.76
CA SER A 61 16.05 -13.92 -27.43
C SER A 61 17.43 -13.60 -28.01
#